data_AF-A0A7X7MTU4-F1
#
_entry.id   AF-A0A7X7MTU4-F1
#
_cell.length_a   1.000
_cell.length_b   1.000
_cell.length_c   1.000
_cell.angle_alpha   90.00
_cell.angle_beta   90.00
_cell.angle_gamma   90.00
#
_symmetry.space_group_name_H-M   'P 1'
#
loop_
_entity.id
_entity.type
_entity.pdbx_description
1 polymer ?
#
loop_
_entity_poly.entity_id
_entity_poly.type
_entity_poly.pdbx_seq_one_letter_code
_entity_poly.pdbx_strand_id
1 'polypeptide(L)' 'PDGRAVARGGSWWKRPRHATFAARVPYAPWQQVYDVGFRVLVESDD' A
#
# COMPACT_ATOMS: atom_id res chain seq x y z
N PRO A 1 -11.44 -7.88 -7.47
CA PRO A 1 -10.95 -6.82 -6.56
C PRO A 1 -12.07 -5.82 -6.28
N ASP A 2 -12.46 -5.71 -5.02
CA ASP A 2 -13.54 -4.89 -4.44
C ASP A 2 -13.37 -3.36 -4.60
N GLY A 3 -12.51 -2.90 -5.51
CA GLY A 3 -12.26 -1.48 -5.79
C GLY A 3 -11.51 -0.72 -4.70
N ARG A 4 -11.08 -1.40 -3.63
CA ARG A 4 -10.36 -0.79 -2.50
C ARG A 4 -8.87 -0.70 -2.79
N ALA A 5 -8.31 0.50 -2.65
CA ALA A 5 -6.87 0.71 -2.70
C ALA A 5 -6.21 0.13 -1.43
N VAL A 6 -5.06 -0.52 -1.59
CA VAL A 6 -4.33 -1.16 -0.49
C VAL A 6 -2.88 -0.70 -0.50
N ALA A 7 -2.42 -0.10 0.59
CA ALA A 7 -1.01 0.22 0.80
C ALA A 7 -0.27 -0.96 1.44
N ARG A 8 1.02 -1.09 1.11
CA ARG A 8 1.91 -2.21 1.47
C ARG A 8 3.30 -1.68 1.86
N GLY A 9 4.11 -2.52 2.50
CA GLY A 9 5.51 -2.25 2.84
C GLY A 9 5.74 -1.44 4.11
N GLY A 10 4.76 -0.64 4.54
CA GLY A 10 4.92 0.28 5.65
C GLY A 10 5.64 1.56 5.25
N SER A 11 5.55 2.57 6.11
CA SER A 11 6.13 3.89 5.93
C SER A 11 7.17 4.17 7.00
N TRP A 12 7.86 5.31 6.90
CA TRP A 12 8.85 5.73 7.90
C TRP A 12 8.26 5.84 9.32
N TRP A 13 6.95 6.15 9.43
CA TRP A 13 6.25 6.28 10.70
C TRP A 13 5.81 4.94 11.31
N LYS A 14 5.67 3.88 10.49
CA LYS A 14 5.20 2.57 10.96
C LYS A 14 6.27 1.91 11.83
N ARG A 15 5.86 1.39 12.99
CA ARG A 15 6.74 0.52 13.81
C ARG A 15 7.15 -0.72 13.00
N PRO A 16 8.41 -1.16 13.04
CA PRO A 16 8.91 -2.27 12.21
C PRO A 16 8.08 -3.56 12.31
N ARG A 17 7.61 -3.91 13.51
CA ARG A 17 6.75 -5.09 13.73
C ARG A 17 5.43 -5.08 12.94
N HIS A 18 4.98 -3.93 12.45
CA HIS A 18 3.76 -3.77 11.65
C HIS A 18 4.04 -3.59 10.15
N ALA A 19 5.30 -3.51 9.73
CA ALA A 19 5.74 -3.34 8.34
C ALA A 19 6.18 -4.70 7.75
N THR A 20 5.36 -5.73 7.91
CA THR A 20 5.67 -7.08 7.43
C THR A 20 5.24 -7.27 5.97
N PHE A 21 5.80 -8.27 5.29
CA PHE A 21 5.40 -8.65 3.93
C PHE A 21 3.89 -8.91 3.79
N ALA A 22 3.26 -9.49 4.83
CA ALA A 22 1.84 -9.80 4.83
C ALA A 22 0.93 -8.60 5.19
N ALA A 23 1.45 -7.51 5.76
CA ALA A 23 0.64 -6.40 6.26
C ALA A 23 -0.08 -5.59 5.16
N ARG A 24 -1.42 -5.53 5.19
CA ARG A 24 -2.27 -4.80 4.23
C ARG A 24 -2.96 -3.64 4.94
N VAL A 25 -2.85 -2.42 4.39
CA VAL A 25 -3.56 -1.25 4.91
C VAL A 25 -4.61 -0.82 3.88
N PRO A 26 -5.91 -1.13 4.08
CA PRO A 26 -6.96 -0.73 3.16
C PRO A 26 -7.29 0.76 3.30
N TYR A 27 -7.61 1.40 2.17
CA TYR A 27 -8.18 2.74 2.13
C TYR A 27 -9.59 2.67 1.53
N ALA A 28 -10.55 3.34 2.18
CA ALA A 28 -11.86 3.55 1.60
C ALA A 28 -11.78 4.57 0.44
N PRO A 29 -12.69 4.53 -0.56
CA PRO A 29 -12.64 5.43 -1.72
C PRO A 29 -12.67 6.93 -1.38
N TRP A 30 -13.31 7.30 -0.25
CA TRP A 30 -13.42 8.68 0.22
C TRP A 30 -12.31 9.07 1.21
N GLN A 31 -11.52 8.10 1.68
CA GLN A 31 -10.53 8.35 2.73
C GLN A 31 -9.32 9.05 2.14
N GLN A 32 -8.97 10.21 2.69
CA GLN A 32 -7.75 10.91 2.31
C GLN A 32 -6.52 10.04 2.60
N VAL A 33 -5.60 10.01 1.65
CA VAL A 33 -4.35 9.27 1.77
C VAL A 33 -3.39 10.00 2.71
N TYR A 34 -2.73 9.25 3.59
CA TYR A 34 -1.71 9.75 4.51
C TYR A 34 -0.52 8.80 4.51
N ASP A 35 0.68 9.35 4.27
CA ASP A 35 1.96 8.63 4.37
C ASP A 35 2.04 7.36 3.49
N VAL A 36 1.61 7.49 2.23
CA VAL A 36 1.65 6.44 1.20
C VAL A 36 2.23 7.02 -0.09
N GLY A 37 3.15 6.28 -0.70
CA GLY A 37 3.59 6.50 -2.09
C GLY A 37 3.06 5.40 -3.02
N PHE A 38 3.26 5.57 -4.33
CA PHE A 38 2.95 4.55 -5.33
C PHE A 38 4.24 3.98 -5.93
N ARG A 39 4.19 2.73 -6.38
CA ARG A 39 5.24 2.09 -7.18
C ARG A 39 4.65 1.72 -8.52
N VAL A 40 5.31 2.14 -9.59
CA VAL A 40 4.89 1.80 -10.95
C VAL A 40 5.34 0.38 -11.26
N LEU A 41 4.44 -0.40 -11.83
CA LEU A 41 4.69 -1.72 -12.38
C LEU A 41 4.49 -1.60 -13.90
N VAL A 42 5.38 -2.24 -14.66
CA VAL A 42 5.33 -2.27 -16.11
C VAL A 42 5.33 -3.74 -16.52
N GLU A 43 4.49 -4.10 -17.48
CA GLU A 43 4.50 -5.45 -18.06
C GLU A 43 5.83 -5.66 -18.80
N SER A 44 6.44 -6.84 -18.62
CA SER A 44 7.58 -7.24 -19.42
C SER A 44 7.10 -7.68 -20.81
N ASP A 45 7.91 -7.46 -21.84
CA ASP A 45 7.60 -7.83 -23.22
C ASP A 45 7.75 -9.34 -23.53
N ASP A 46 8.13 -10.15 -22.53
CA ASP A 46 8.34 -11.61 -22.63
C ASP A 46 7.03 -12.43 -22.51
#